data_AF-A0A940YSP5-F1
#
_entry.id   AF-A0A940YSP5-F1
#
_cell.length_a   1.000
_cell.length_b   1.000
_cell.length_c   1.000
_cell.angle_alpha   90.00
_cell.angle_beta   90.00
_cell.angle_gamma   90.00
#
_symmetry.space_group_name_H-M   'P 1'
#
loop_
_entity.id
_entity.type
_entity.pdbx_description
1 polymer ?
#
loop_
_entity_poly.entity_id
_entity_poly.type
_entity_poly.pdbx_seq_one_letter_code
_entity_poly.pdbx_strand_id
1 'polypeptide(L)'
;MNAVTRLSTLLRGATSPWLPAALMLAAALLPWLSAAALPVSTLLILAGLVLTAWQQHRQRAALDDLHAAMERVASGDLTRSLDEQSVRGSLGPMGARLEAMQRAWSRLVANIRSEAELAALAGERLSADARALSQRTEEQAATLEQTSASVTELSGSVQRNAEAAGEANQLADGVRHNAERGIGAVQQAVEAVSRIEQRSQQMSQIIGVIDGIAFQTNILALNAAVEAARAGETGRGFAVVATEVRTLAGRTASAAAEVRQLIQASAGEVGAGVQCIREVDQLLGEMASGVRQVADRVREVATSTARQSHSVGEIAQAVGGIEQLTQRNMIMVDNSVGAAEQLRQQAANLKQGVLTMRLRQGCADEARTLCERAVAALRSDGLSRAVQRFHDQAGGFIDRDLFVIVLDRQGHFRAFGADPSKADKPAVLPPGVDVQAVVQQTLAIADQGGGWLEFRSWHPVTRTPVDKMAFVMPWEDLAVMVSANRSDGG
;
A
#
# COMPACT_ATOMS: atom_id res chain seq x y z
N MET A 1 82.58 -72.40 40.80
CA MET A 1 83.35 -73.56 41.30
C MET A 1 82.45 -74.34 42.26
N ASN A 2 81.93 -75.51 41.84
CA ASN A 2 81.07 -76.49 42.55
C ASN A 2 79.87 -77.04 41.75
N ALA A 3 79.99 -77.15 40.42
CA ALA A 3 79.09 -78.00 39.59
C ALA A 3 79.87 -79.13 38.88
N VAL A 4 81.14 -78.89 38.53
CA VAL A 4 82.03 -79.85 37.85
C VAL A 4 82.36 -81.06 38.73
N THR A 5 82.42 -80.91 40.06
CA THR A 5 82.77 -81.99 41.00
C THR A 5 81.60 -82.92 41.36
N ARG A 6 80.34 -82.53 41.07
CA ARG A 6 79.15 -83.39 41.32
C ARG A 6 78.73 -84.21 40.09
N LEU A 7 79.30 -83.94 38.91
CA LEU A 7 79.00 -84.70 37.70
C LEU A 7 79.83 -86.00 37.57
N SER A 8 80.98 -86.08 38.24
CA SER A 8 81.89 -87.24 38.15
C SER A 8 81.44 -88.48 38.94
N THR A 9 80.50 -88.33 39.87
CA THR A 9 79.96 -89.44 40.69
C THR A 9 78.74 -90.13 40.10
N LEU A 10 78.07 -89.56 39.10
CA LEU A 10 76.92 -90.19 38.41
C LEU A 10 77.31 -91.05 37.19
N LEU A 11 78.59 -91.08 36.81
CA LEU A 11 79.07 -91.74 35.58
C LEU A 11 79.72 -93.12 35.79
N ARG A 12 79.54 -93.76 36.95
CA ARG A 12 80.17 -95.06 37.25
C ARG A 12 79.34 -96.32 36.92
N GLY A 13 78.21 -96.19 36.22
CA GLY A 13 77.29 -97.31 35.97
C GLY A 13 76.82 -97.55 34.53
N ALA A 14 77.27 -96.80 33.53
CA ALA A 14 76.75 -96.92 32.15
C ALA A 14 77.83 -97.33 31.14
N THR A 15 77.98 -98.64 30.92
CA THR A 15 78.91 -99.27 29.97
C THR A 15 78.33 -99.36 28.55
N SER A 16 77.88 -98.24 27.99
CA SER A 16 77.52 -98.16 26.56
C SER A 16 78.54 -97.29 25.80
N PRO A 17 79.18 -97.80 24.73
CA PRO A 17 80.27 -97.11 24.04
C PRO A 17 79.85 -95.87 23.22
N TRP A 18 78.54 -95.59 23.09
CA TRP A 18 78.02 -94.45 22.31
C TRP A 18 77.68 -93.21 23.15
N LEU A 19 77.56 -93.35 24.48
CA LEU A 19 77.29 -92.23 25.39
C LEU A 19 78.38 -91.13 25.39
N PRO A 20 79.70 -91.44 25.44
CA PRO A 20 80.72 -90.40 25.38
C PRO A 20 80.78 -89.73 24.00
N ALA A 21 80.51 -90.47 22.92
CA ALA A 21 80.46 -89.91 21.56
C ALA A 21 79.28 -88.96 21.37
N ALA A 22 78.09 -89.30 21.88
CA ALA A 22 76.91 -88.43 21.86
C ALA A 22 77.10 -87.16 22.71
N LEU A 23 77.74 -87.27 23.88
CA LEU A 23 78.09 -86.13 24.72
C LEU A 23 79.16 -85.23 24.07
N MET A 24 80.14 -85.80 23.37
CA MET A 24 81.13 -85.01 22.62
C MET A 24 80.52 -84.31 21.41
N LEU A 25 79.58 -84.93 20.69
CA LEU A 25 78.86 -84.30 19.58
C LEU A 25 77.94 -83.17 20.07
N ALA A 26 77.23 -83.38 21.18
CA ALA A 26 76.44 -82.33 21.84
C ALA A 26 77.32 -81.18 22.37
N ALA A 27 78.47 -81.47 22.97
CA ALA A 27 79.44 -80.47 23.43
C ALA A 27 80.14 -79.75 22.26
N ALA A 28 80.32 -80.41 21.12
CA ALA A 28 80.89 -79.81 19.90
C ALA A 28 79.89 -78.92 19.15
N LEU A 29 78.58 -79.19 19.23
CA LEU A 29 77.52 -78.39 18.61
C LEU A 29 77.02 -77.22 19.49
N LEU A 30 77.15 -77.32 20.82
CA LEU A 30 76.81 -76.25 21.78
C LEU A 30 77.43 -74.87 21.43
N PRO A 31 78.74 -74.75 21.12
CA PRO A 31 79.35 -73.47 20.77
C PRO A 31 78.83 -72.91 19.44
N TRP A 32 78.44 -73.75 18.48
CA TRP A 32 77.88 -73.32 17.19
C TRP A 32 76.44 -72.81 17.34
N LEU A 33 75.63 -73.43 18.21
CA LEU A 33 74.30 -72.93 18.58
C LEU A 33 74.38 -71.56 19.29
N SER A 34 75.36 -71.34 20.17
CA SER A 34 75.61 -70.03 20.79
C SER A 34 76.23 -69.00 19.83
N ALA A 35 77.08 -69.43 18.89
CA ALA A 35 77.72 -68.56 17.90
C ALA A 35 76.73 -68.09 16.83
N ALA A 36 75.69 -68.88 16.52
CA ALA A 36 74.58 -68.47 15.66
C ALA A 36 73.54 -67.61 16.40
N ALA A 37 73.43 -67.71 17.73
CA ALA A 37 72.50 -66.89 18.52
C ALA A 37 72.91 -65.40 18.58
N LEU A 38 74.22 -65.10 18.59
CA LEU A 38 74.74 -63.73 18.60
C LEU A 38 74.41 -62.90 17.34
N PRO A 39 74.60 -63.39 16.09
CA PRO A 39 74.22 -62.65 14.89
C PRO A 39 72.69 -62.53 14.74
N VAL A 40 71.92 -63.53 15.16
CA VAL A 40 70.45 -63.45 15.11
C VAL A 40 69.91 -62.42 16.12
N SER A 41 70.45 -62.40 17.33
CA SER A 41 70.07 -61.41 18.36
C SER A 41 70.47 -59.98 17.96
N THR A 42 71.65 -59.77 17.38
CA THR A 42 72.05 -58.44 16.87
C THR A 42 71.17 -57.99 15.71
N LEU A 43 70.81 -58.88 14.79
CA LEU A 43 69.94 -58.56 13.65
C LEU A 43 68.50 -58.24 14.09
N LEU A 44 67.98 -58.93 15.11
CA LEU A 44 66.69 -58.60 15.74
C LEU A 44 66.72 -57.26 16.47
N ILE A 45 67.81 -56.93 17.17
CA ILE A 45 67.99 -55.62 17.82
C ILE A 45 68.06 -54.51 16.75
N LEU A 46 68.82 -54.73 15.67
CA LEU A 46 68.93 -53.78 14.56
C LEU A 46 67.60 -53.58 13.85
N ALA A 47 66.86 -54.66 13.58
CA ALA A 47 65.51 -54.59 13.03
C ALA A 47 64.56 -53.84 13.98
N GLY A 48 64.63 -54.07 15.29
CA GLY A 48 63.86 -53.35 16.31
C GLY A 48 64.21 -51.86 16.38
N LEU A 49 65.50 -51.50 16.29
CA LEU A 49 65.96 -50.12 16.22
C LEU A 49 65.50 -49.41 14.94
N VAL A 50 65.56 -50.10 13.80
CA VAL A 50 65.05 -49.58 12.52
C VAL A 50 63.53 -49.41 12.58
N LEU A 51 62.79 -50.37 13.15
CA LEU A 51 61.34 -50.29 13.29
C LEU A 51 60.91 -49.14 14.21
N THR A 52 61.61 -48.94 15.35
CA THR A 52 61.34 -47.84 16.28
C THR A 52 61.76 -46.48 15.70
N ALA A 53 62.88 -46.40 14.98
CA ALA A 53 63.28 -45.19 14.26
C ALA A 53 62.29 -44.83 13.14
N TRP A 54 61.80 -45.82 12.38
CA TRP A 54 60.77 -45.63 11.36
C TRP A 54 59.43 -45.19 11.97
N GLN A 55 59.03 -45.79 13.10
CA GLN A 55 57.83 -45.40 13.83
C GLN A 55 57.94 -43.98 14.41
N GLN A 56 59.10 -43.61 14.99
CA GLN A 56 59.37 -42.25 15.46
C GLN A 56 59.38 -41.23 14.32
N HIS A 57 59.98 -41.56 13.18
CA HIS A 57 59.99 -40.67 12.02
C HIS A 57 58.57 -40.43 11.49
N ARG A 58 57.74 -41.48 11.39
CA ARG A 58 56.33 -41.35 11.04
C ARG A 58 55.52 -40.52 12.05
N GLN A 59 55.77 -40.69 13.34
CA GLN A 59 55.09 -39.90 14.38
C GLN A 59 55.49 -38.43 14.32
N ARG A 60 56.77 -38.10 14.09
CA ARG A 60 57.24 -36.72 13.92
C ARG A 60 56.61 -36.05 12.70
N ALA A 61 56.64 -36.72 11.54
CA ALA A 61 56.00 -36.19 10.33
C ALA A 61 54.50 -35.94 10.54
N ALA A 62 53.78 -36.86 11.20
CA ALA A 62 52.36 -36.66 11.53
C ALA A 62 52.12 -35.52 12.52
N LEU A 63 53.04 -35.27 13.47
CA LEU A 63 52.95 -34.12 14.38
C LEU A 63 53.24 -32.80 13.67
N ASP A 64 54.22 -32.76 12.77
CA ASP A 64 54.54 -31.58 11.96
C ASP A 64 53.36 -31.20 11.04
N ASP A 65 52.70 -32.19 10.43
CA ASP A 65 51.50 -31.98 9.62
C ASP A 65 50.32 -31.44 10.46
N LEU A 66 50.12 -31.97 11.67
CA LEU A 66 49.12 -31.47 12.61
C LEU A 66 49.44 -30.04 13.07
N HIS A 67 50.71 -29.74 13.34
CA HIS A 67 51.17 -28.40 13.73
C HIS A 67 50.92 -27.39 12.60
N ALA A 68 51.35 -27.71 11.38
CA ALA A 68 51.12 -26.89 10.21
C ALA A 68 49.63 -26.69 9.91
N ALA A 69 48.79 -27.70 10.16
CA ALA A 69 47.35 -27.56 10.05
C ALA A 69 46.76 -26.63 11.12
N MET A 70 47.21 -26.72 12.37
CA MET A 70 46.80 -25.81 13.43
C MET A 70 47.24 -24.37 13.16
N GLU A 71 48.46 -24.13 12.68
CA GLU A 71 48.94 -22.79 12.28
C GLU A 71 48.10 -22.21 11.13
N ARG A 72 47.73 -23.04 10.14
CA ARG A 72 46.83 -22.62 9.06
C ARG A 72 45.44 -22.24 9.59
N VAL A 73 44.86 -23.07 10.45
CA VAL A 73 43.56 -22.77 11.07
C VAL A 73 43.64 -21.49 11.93
N ALA A 74 44.72 -21.30 12.69
CA ALA A 74 44.94 -20.12 13.53
C ALA A 74 45.14 -18.83 12.71
N SER A 75 45.77 -18.92 11.54
CA SER A 75 45.91 -17.80 10.59
C SER A 75 44.65 -17.56 9.73
N GLY A 76 43.61 -18.38 9.90
CA GLY A 76 42.33 -18.26 9.20
C GLY A 76 42.28 -18.96 7.85
N ASP A 77 43.30 -19.72 7.45
CA ASP A 77 43.25 -20.51 6.21
C ASP A 77 42.60 -21.88 6.46
N LEU A 78 41.30 -21.96 6.18
CA LEU A 78 40.52 -23.19 6.31
C LEU A 78 40.47 -23.98 4.99
N THR A 79 41.10 -23.54 3.90
CA THR A 79 40.94 -24.10 2.54
C THR A 79 41.47 -25.52 2.37
N ARG A 80 42.47 -25.91 3.16
CA ARG A 80 43.27 -27.13 2.97
C ARG A 80 42.79 -28.27 3.87
N SER A 81 42.40 -29.41 3.30
CA SER A 81 42.10 -30.64 4.05
C SER A 81 43.36 -31.26 4.66
N LEU A 82 43.20 -31.86 5.84
CA LEU A 82 44.17 -32.81 6.37
C LEU A 82 44.04 -34.12 5.58
N ASP A 83 45.13 -34.61 5.01
CA ASP A 83 45.15 -35.91 4.35
C ASP A 83 45.03 -37.02 5.40
N GLU A 84 43.97 -37.81 5.31
CA GLU A 84 43.73 -38.97 6.19
C GLU A 84 44.87 -40.01 6.10
N GLN A 85 45.65 -39.98 5.02
CA GLN A 85 46.79 -40.86 4.84
C GLN A 85 48.06 -40.37 5.54
N SER A 86 48.18 -39.05 5.80
CA SER A 86 49.38 -38.47 6.39
C SER A 86 49.41 -38.57 7.92
N VAL A 87 48.24 -38.58 8.58
CA VAL A 87 48.11 -38.77 10.03
C VAL A 87 47.51 -40.16 10.34
N ARG A 88 48.38 -41.19 10.47
CA ARG A 88 47.98 -42.58 10.81
C ARG A 88 48.50 -43.03 12.18
N GLY A 89 47.99 -44.17 12.66
CA GLY A 89 48.38 -44.75 13.94
C GLY A 89 47.68 -44.06 15.12
N SER A 90 48.37 -43.88 16.24
CA SER A 90 47.78 -43.31 17.48
C SER A 90 47.29 -41.87 17.34
N LEU A 91 47.78 -41.11 16.34
CA LEU A 91 47.39 -39.71 16.09
C LEU A 91 46.25 -39.56 15.08
N GLY A 92 45.86 -40.64 14.37
CA GLY A 92 44.79 -40.59 13.37
C GLY A 92 43.46 -40.03 13.89
N PRO A 93 42.98 -40.45 15.08
CA PRO A 93 41.76 -39.88 15.66
C PRO A 93 41.86 -38.36 15.93
N MET A 94 43.05 -37.84 16.21
CA MET A 94 43.27 -36.40 16.43
C MET A 94 43.22 -35.64 15.10
N GLY A 95 43.84 -36.15 14.04
CA GLY A 95 43.75 -35.60 12.69
C GLY A 95 42.30 -35.55 12.19
N ALA A 96 41.55 -36.65 12.34
CA ALA A 96 40.15 -36.70 11.95
C ALA A 96 39.27 -35.68 12.71
N ARG A 97 39.52 -35.46 14.01
CA ARG A 97 38.81 -34.45 14.81
C ARG A 97 39.17 -33.02 14.40
N LEU A 98 40.45 -32.74 14.13
CA LEU A 98 40.91 -31.44 13.65
C LEU A 98 40.31 -31.10 12.27
N GLU A 99 40.27 -32.09 11.38
CA GLU A 99 39.64 -31.99 10.07
C GLU A 99 38.12 -31.72 10.17
N ALA A 100 37.43 -32.44 11.06
CA ALA A 100 36.01 -32.19 11.33
C ALA A 100 35.76 -30.79 11.90
N MET A 101 36.63 -30.32 12.81
CA MET A 101 36.56 -28.98 13.39
C MET A 101 36.79 -27.89 12.33
N GLN A 102 37.80 -28.06 11.48
CA GLN A 102 38.09 -27.12 10.39
C GLN A 102 36.92 -27.02 9.40
N ARG A 103 36.30 -28.15 9.04
CA ARG A 103 35.08 -28.16 8.22
C ARG A 103 33.90 -27.46 8.91
N ALA A 104 33.70 -27.71 10.20
CA ALA A 104 32.65 -27.03 10.96
C ALA A 104 32.88 -25.51 11.02
N TRP A 105 34.11 -25.05 11.24
CA TRP A 105 34.45 -23.63 11.26
C TRP A 105 34.29 -22.97 9.90
N SER A 106 34.73 -23.63 8.82
CA SER A 106 34.54 -23.12 7.44
C SER A 106 33.07 -22.91 7.14
N ARG A 107 32.21 -23.86 7.54
CA ARG A 107 30.74 -23.75 7.41
C ARG A 107 30.15 -22.63 8.24
N LEU A 108 30.53 -22.53 9.51
CA LEU A 108 30.03 -21.47 10.39
C LEU A 108 30.37 -20.09 9.83
N VAL A 109 31.61 -19.89 9.36
CA VAL A 109 32.02 -18.63 8.76
C VAL A 109 31.31 -18.37 7.43
N ALA A 110 31.15 -19.39 6.57
CA ALA A 110 30.37 -19.27 5.33
C ALA A 110 28.93 -18.82 5.61
N ASN A 111 28.29 -19.40 6.63
CA ASN A 111 26.94 -19.04 7.06
C ASN A 111 26.91 -17.60 7.60
N ILE A 112 27.85 -17.21 8.46
CA ILE A 112 27.93 -15.83 8.97
C ILE A 112 28.10 -14.82 7.84
N ARG A 113 29.01 -15.07 6.88
CA ARG A 113 29.19 -14.20 5.70
C ARG A 113 27.91 -14.12 4.86
N SER A 114 27.19 -15.22 4.74
CA SER A 114 25.94 -15.29 3.98
C SER A 114 24.79 -14.55 4.65
N GLU A 115 24.58 -14.75 5.95
CA GLU A 115 23.59 -14.02 6.74
C GLU A 115 23.90 -12.52 6.80
N ALA A 116 25.18 -12.15 6.92
CA ALA A 116 25.59 -10.74 6.86
C ALA A 116 25.25 -10.11 5.51
N GLU A 117 25.48 -10.80 4.40
CA GLU A 117 25.14 -10.29 3.07
C GLU A 117 23.63 -10.16 2.86
N LEU A 118 22.83 -11.11 3.35
CA LEU A 118 21.36 -11.04 3.36
C LEU A 118 20.87 -9.85 4.20
N ALA A 119 21.40 -9.67 5.41
CA ALA A 119 21.04 -8.57 6.29
C ALA A 119 21.42 -7.21 5.68
N ALA A 120 22.57 -7.12 5.02
CA ALA A 120 22.98 -5.89 4.31
C ALA A 120 21.99 -5.53 3.19
N LEU A 121 21.59 -6.50 2.35
CA LEU A 121 20.61 -6.27 1.29
C LEU A 121 19.22 -5.93 1.86
N ALA A 122 18.80 -6.59 2.94
CA ALA A 122 17.55 -6.27 3.61
C ALA A 122 17.54 -4.83 4.14
N GLY A 123 18.66 -4.36 4.70
CA GLY A 123 18.83 -2.97 5.11
C GLY A 123 18.77 -1.99 3.92
N GLU A 124 19.42 -2.31 2.80
CA GLU A 124 19.34 -1.49 1.58
C GLU A 124 17.90 -1.37 1.06
N ARG A 125 17.17 -2.48 1.01
CA ARG A 125 15.77 -2.52 0.59
C ARG A 125 14.87 -1.73 1.54
N LEU A 126 15.03 -1.93 2.85
CA LEU A 126 14.27 -1.19 3.86
C LEU A 126 14.51 0.33 3.76
N SER A 127 15.75 0.75 3.49
CA SER A 127 16.09 2.16 3.26
C SER A 127 15.42 2.71 2.00
N ALA A 128 15.42 1.95 0.90
CA ALA A 128 14.72 2.34 -0.33
C ALA A 128 13.21 2.45 -0.13
N ASP A 129 12.60 1.47 0.54
CA ASP A 129 11.16 1.44 0.86
C ASP A 129 10.78 2.61 1.78
N ALA A 130 11.61 2.93 2.78
CA ALA A 130 11.41 4.07 3.66
C ALA A 130 11.47 5.41 2.91
N ARG A 131 12.40 5.58 1.95
CA ARG A 131 12.45 6.77 1.09
C ARG A 131 11.21 6.90 0.21
N ALA A 132 10.75 5.79 -0.38
CA ALA A 132 9.52 5.77 -1.17
C ALA A 132 8.29 6.12 -0.31
N LEU A 133 8.25 5.65 0.94
CA LEU A 133 7.21 6.03 1.89
C LEU A 133 7.30 7.51 2.28
N SER A 134 8.50 8.08 2.45
CA SER A 134 8.71 9.51 2.68
C SER A 134 8.08 10.34 1.57
N GLN A 135 8.41 10.04 0.32
CA GLN A 135 7.91 10.76 -0.84
C GLN A 135 6.37 10.72 -0.91
N ARG A 136 5.78 9.54 -0.72
CA ARG A 136 4.31 9.39 -0.68
C ARG A 136 3.67 10.15 0.48
N THR A 137 4.37 10.23 1.62
CA THR A 137 3.90 10.97 2.81
C THR A 137 3.95 12.48 2.56
N GLU A 138 4.97 12.98 1.89
CA GLU A 138 5.09 14.39 1.45
C GLU A 138 4.01 14.76 0.43
N GLU A 139 3.79 13.91 -0.58
CA GLU A 139 2.70 14.09 -1.57
C GLU A 139 1.31 14.10 -0.89
N GLN A 140 1.12 13.21 0.09
CA GLN A 140 -0.10 13.16 0.89
C GLN A 140 -0.27 14.42 1.75
N ALA A 141 0.80 14.94 2.35
CA ALA A 141 0.76 16.19 3.11
C ALA A 141 0.31 17.37 2.24
N ALA A 142 0.87 17.51 1.04
CA ALA A 142 0.46 18.57 0.10
C ALA A 142 -1.03 18.45 -0.29
N THR A 143 -1.50 17.21 -0.51
CA THR A 143 -2.92 16.95 -0.81
C THR A 143 -3.83 17.29 0.37
N LEU A 144 -3.39 17.02 1.60
CA LEU A 144 -4.12 17.35 2.82
C LEU A 144 -4.22 18.85 3.05
N GLU A 145 -3.17 19.63 2.77
CA GLU A 145 -3.22 21.09 2.84
C GLU A 145 -4.29 21.66 1.91
N GLN A 146 -4.32 21.21 0.65
CA GLN A 146 -5.34 21.65 -0.31
C GLN A 146 -6.75 21.21 0.11
N THR A 147 -6.87 20.00 0.64
CA THR A 147 -8.16 19.48 1.13
C THR A 147 -8.65 20.29 2.34
N SER A 148 -7.76 20.61 3.28
CA SER A 148 -8.07 21.43 4.46
C SER A 148 -8.51 22.85 4.07
N ALA A 149 -7.82 23.46 3.11
CA ALA A 149 -8.22 24.75 2.55
C ALA A 149 -9.63 24.68 1.91
N SER A 150 -9.90 23.62 1.14
CA SER A 150 -11.20 23.40 0.50
C SER A 150 -12.32 23.20 1.52
N VAL A 151 -12.06 22.46 2.61
CA VAL A 151 -13.01 22.25 3.71
C VAL A 151 -13.29 23.57 4.44
N THR A 152 -12.27 24.41 4.66
CA THR A 152 -12.43 25.74 5.27
C THR A 152 -13.27 26.65 4.39
N GLU A 153 -13.01 26.69 3.08
CA GLU A 153 -13.80 27.47 2.12
C GLU A 153 -15.25 26.98 2.03
N LEU A 154 -15.45 25.65 2.02
CA LEU A 154 -16.77 25.03 2.02
C LEU A 154 -17.54 25.39 3.29
N SER A 155 -16.90 25.31 4.46
CA SER A 155 -17.47 25.73 5.74
C SER A 155 -17.92 27.19 5.72
N GLY A 156 -17.07 28.08 5.20
CA GLY A 156 -17.43 29.49 5.02
C GLY A 156 -18.59 29.71 4.05
N SER A 157 -18.68 28.92 2.97
CA SER A 157 -19.78 28.99 2.01
C SER A 157 -21.10 28.49 2.59
N VAL A 158 -21.07 27.42 3.37
CA VAL A 158 -22.24 26.91 4.11
C VAL A 158 -22.73 27.95 5.12
N GLN A 159 -21.83 28.61 5.85
CA GLN A 159 -22.20 29.68 6.78
C GLN A 159 -22.89 30.86 6.08
N ARG A 160 -22.32 31.34 4.96
CA ARG A 160 -22.94 32.39 4.14
C ARG A 160 -24.32 31.99 3.60
N ASN A 161 -24.49 30.73 3.20
CA ASN A 161 -25.79 30.23 2.75
C ASN A 161 -26.83 30.22 3.88
N ALA A 162 -26.42 29.95 5.12
CA ALA A 162 -27.32 29.97 6.28
C ALA A 162 -27.78 31.41 6.57
N GLU A 163 -26.86 32.37 6.53
CA GLU A 163 -27.14 33.80 6.68
C GLU A 163 -28.08 34.30 5.58
N ALA A 164 -27.78 34.00 4.31
CA ALA A 164 -28.61 34.38 3.17
C ALA A 164 -30.02 33.77 3.23
N ALA A 165 -30.16 32.51 3.69
CA ALA A 165 -31.47 31.91 3.93
C ALA A 165 -32.22 32.62 5.06
N GLY A 166 -31.53 33.02 6.14
CA GLY A 166 -32.10 33.82 7.20
C GLY A 166 -32.65 35.17 6.71
N GLU A 167 -31.86 35.91 5.94
CA GLU A 167 -32.26 37.19 5.32
C GLU A 167 -33.43 37.02 4.36
N ALA A 168 -33.40 36.01 3.48
CA ALA A 168 -34.48 35.74 2.55
C ALA A 168 -35.80 35.40 3.27
N ASN A 169 -35.74 34.69 4.40
CA ASN A 169 -36.92 34.38 5.21
C ASN A 169 -37.52 35.65 5.85
N GLN A 170 -36.68 36.56 6.34
CA GLN A 170 -37.14 37.86 6.87
C GLN A 170 -37.77 38.72 5.77
N LEU A 171 -37.17 38.75 4.58
CA LEU A 171 -37.71 39.48 3.43
C LEU A 171 -39.07 38.93 3.01
N ALA A 172 -39.20 37.60 2.92
CA ALA A 172 -40.46 36.95 2.59
C ALA A 172 -41.55 37.28 3.62
N ASP A 173 -41.22 37.31 4.91
CA ASP A 173 -42.17 37.67 5.96
C ASP A 173 -42.64 39.14 5.85
N GLY A 174 -41.73 40.06 5.53
CA GLY A 174 -42.07 41.46 5.26
C GLY A 174 -43.01 41.63 4.06
N VAL A 175 -42.74 40.92 2.95
CA VAL A 175 -43.62 40.96 1.76
C VAL A 175 -44.99 40.37 2.07
N ARG A 176 -45.05 39.26 2.83
CA ARG A 176 -46.30 38.65 3.29
C ARG A 176 -47.13 39.62 4.11
N HIS A 177 -46.51 40.29 5.08
CA HIS A 177 -47.19 41.28 5.91
C HIS A 177 -47.77 42.44 5.08
N ASN A 178 -47.02 42.92 4.07
CA ASN A 178 -47.49 43.95 3.16
C ASN A 178 -48.67 43.47 2.29
N ALA A 179 -48.64 42.22 1.82
CA ALA A 179 -49.74 41.61 1.09
C ALA A 179 -51.01 41.51 1.94
N GLU A 180 -50.91 41.03 3.18
CA GLU A 180 -52.01 40.93 4.14
C GLU A 180 -52.64 42.31 4.44
N ARG A 181 -51.80 43.34 4.61
CA ARG A 181 -52.27 44.73 4.75
C ARG A 181 -52.96 45.25 3.49
N GLY A 182 -52.44 44.90 2.31
CA GLY A 182 -53.04 45.24 1.02
C GLY A 182 -54.43 44.65 0.85
N ILE A 183 -54.60 43.36 1.18
CA ILE A 183 -55.90 42.66 1.17
C ILE A 183 -56.89 43.39 2.10
N GLY A 184 -56.47 43.74 3.32
CA GLY A 184 -57.32 44.50 4.24
C GLY A 184 -57.77 45.86 3.71
N ALA A 185 -56.88 46.58 3.02
CA ALA A 185 -57.22 47.87 2.39
C ALA A 185 -58.19 47.70 1.21
N VAL A 186 -58.01 46.64 0.41
CA VAL A 186 -58.90 46.28 -0.71
C VAL A 186 -60.29 45.92 -0.20
N GLN A 187 -60.40 45.15 0.88
CA GLN A 187 -61.69 44.83 1.52
C GLN A 187 -62.44 46.10 1.96
N GLN A 188 -61.74 47.06 2.58
CA GLN A 188 -62.32 48.35 2.94
C GLN A 188 -62.78 49.16 1.72
N ALA A 189 -62.02 49.10 0.61
CA ALA A 189 -62.40 49.75 -0.64
C ALA A 189 -63.67 49.13 -1.25
N VAL A 190 -63.79 47.80 -1.26
CA VAL A 190 -65.01 47.10 -1.73
C VAL A 190 -66.23 47.52 -0.91
N GLU A 191 -66.11 47.58 0.42
CA GLU A 191 -67.21 48.06 1.28
C GLU A 191 -67.61 49.51 0.96
N ALA A 192 -66.63 50.39 0.75
CA ALA A 192 -66.89 51.78 0.41
C ALA A 192 -67.62 51.92 -0.93
N VAL A 193 -67.20 51.18 -1.94
CA VAL A 193 -67.81 51.19 -3.27
C VAL A 193 -69.21 50.56 -3.25
N SER A 194 -69.42 49.50 -2.46
CA SER A 194 -70.75 48.90 -2.26
C SER A 194 -71.74 49.88 -1.61
N ARG A 195 -71.29 50.69 -0.64
CA ARG A 195 -72.12 51.78 -0.08
C ARG A 195 -72.48 52.83 -1.13
N ILE A 196 -71.58 53.14 -2.06
CA ILE A 196 -71.85 54.10 -3.17
C ILE A 196 -72.87 53.52 -4.15
N GLU A 197 -72.76 52.22 -4.48
CA GLU A 197 -73.72 51.50 -5.32
C GLU A 197 -75.13 51.56 -4.70
N GLN A 198 -75.23 51.24 -3.40
CA GLN A 198 -76.49 51.25 -2.66
C GLN A 198 -77.11 52.66 -2.59
N ARG A 199 -76.29 53.70 -2.39
CA ARG A 199 -76.74 55.11 -2.44
C ARG A 199 -77.19 55.53 -3.84
N SER A 200 -76.53 55.05 -4.89
CA SER A 200 -76.91 55.33 -6.28
C SER A 200 -78.26 54.70 -6.62
N GLN A 201 -78.54 53.47 -6.15
CA GLN A 201 -79.85 52.84 -6.28
C GLN A 201 -80.95 53.63 -5.56
N GLN A 202 -80.70 54.06 -4.32
CA GLN A 202 -81.64 54.94 -3.60
C GLN A 202 -81.91 56.24 -4.36
N MET A 203 -80.87 56.85 -4.93
CA MET A 203 -81.02 58.08 -5.69
C MET A 203 -81.85 57.87 -6.96
N SER A 204 -81.65 56.74 -7.65
CA SER A 204 -82.47 56.35 -8.80
C SER A 204 -83.96 56.21 -8.44
N GLN A 205 -84.28 55.62 -7.29
CA GLN A 205 -85.65 55.53 -6.79
C GLN A 205 -86.26 56.92 -6.50
N ILE A 206 -85.50 57.82 -5.86
CA ILE A 206 -85.96 59.20 -5.57
C ILE A 206 -86.26 59.97 -6.87
N ILE A 207 -85.38 59.87 -7.87
CA ILE A 207 -85.59 60.48 -9.18
C ILE A 207 -86.79 59.86 -9.90
N GLY A 208 -87.04 58.55 -9.71
CA GLY A 208 -88.29 57.88 -10.06
C GLY A 208 -89.53 58.58 -9.52
N VAL A 209 -89.54 58.90 -8.22
CA VAL A 209 -90.64 59.60 -7.56
C VAL A 209 -90.80 61.03 -8.10
N ILE A 210 -89.70 61.77 -8.31
CA ILE A 210 -89.74 63.15 -8.83
C ILE A 210 -90.34 63.21 -10.24
N ASP A 211 -89.94 62.29 -11.11
CA ASP A 211 -90.51 62.14 -12.46
C ASP A 211 -92.02 61.81 -12.40
N GLY A 212 -92.41 60.93 -11.46
CA GLY A 212 -93.82 60.66 -11.17
C GLY A 212 -94.60 61.90 -10.69
N ILE A 213 -94.02 62.71 -9.82
CA ILE A 213 -94.62 63.99 -9.36
C ILE A 213 -94.75 64.95 -10.54
N ALA A 214 -93.71 65.11 -11.36
CA ALA A 214 -93.74 65.97 -12.53
C ALA A 214 -94.85 65.56 -13.52
N PHE A 215 -95.02 64.25 -13.75
CA PHE A 215 -96.11 63.72 -14.56
C PHE A 215 -97.48 64.06 -13.95
N GLN A 216 -97.67 63.83 -12.65
CA GLN A 216 -98.91 64.19 -11.94
C GLN A 216 -99.21 65.68 -12.03
N THR A 217 -98.21 66.55 -11.83
CA THR A 217 -98.33 68.02 -11.96
C THR A 217 -98.71 68.42 -13.39
N ASN A 218 -98.15 67.76 -14.41
CA ASN A 218 -98.48 68.00 -15.81
C ASN A 218 -99.95 67.64 -16.13
N ILE A 219 -100.47 66.55 -15.57
CA ILE A 219 -101.88 66.16 -15.70
C ILE A 219 -102.80 67.14 -14.95
N LEU A 220 -102.44 67.54 -13.72
CA LEU A 220 -103.16 68.55 -12.94
C LEU A 220 -103.24 69.89 -13.68
N ALA A 221 -102.13 70.35 -14.25
CA ALA A 221 -102.05 71.58 -15.03
C ALA A 221 -102.88 71.51 -16.32
N LEU A 222 -102.89 70.36 -16.99
CA LEU A 222 -103.76 70.13 -18.16
C LEU A 222 -105.23 70.22 -17.77
N ASN A 223 -105.64 69.56 -16.67
CA ASN A 223 -107.01 69.61 -16.17
C ASN A 223 -107.42 71.06 -15.81
N ALA A 224 -106.52 71.82 -15.18
CA ALA A 224 -106.75 73.23 -14.85
C ALA A 224 -106.86 74.11 -16.10
N ALA A 225 -106.03 73.87 -17.13
CA ALA A 225 -106.11 74.59 -18.41
C ALA A 225 -107.43 74.33 -19.14
N VAL A 226 -107.92 73.08 -19.11
CA VAL A 226 -109.23 72.71 -19.67
C VAL A 226 -110.37 73.42 -18.93
N GLU A 227 -110.36 73.42 -17.59
CA GLU A 227 -111.41 74.08 -16.81
C GLU A 227 -111.36 75.62 -16.95
N ALA A 228 -110.16 76.20 -17.07
CA ALA A 228 -109.98 77.62 -17.36
C ALA A 228 -110.52 78.01 -18.75
N ALA A 229 -110.33 77.16 -19.77
CA ALA A 229 -110.93 77.36 -21.09
C ALA A 229 -112.46 77.27 -21.04
N ARG A 230 -113.00 76.40 -20.17
CA ARG A 230 -114.45 76.23 -19.95
C ARG A 230 -115.11 77.45 -19.29
N ALA A 231 -114.37 78.18 -18.45
CA ALA A 231 -114.83 79.39 -17.77
C ALA A 231 -114.82 80.67 -18.65
N GLY A 232 -114.32 80.61 -19.89
CA GLY A 232 -114.34 81.74 -20.84
C GLY A 232 -113.44 82.92 -20.42
N GLU A 233 -113.91 84.15 -20.61
CA GLU A 233 -113.14 85.39 -20.34
C GLU A 233 -112.68 85.52 -18.87
N THR A 234 -113.46 85.02 -17.91
CA THR A 234 -113.12 85.03 -16.47
C THR A 234 -111.99 84.06 -16.10
N GLY A 235 -111.74 83.03 -16.93
CA GLY A 235 -110.72 82.01 -16.72
C GLY A 235 -109.34 82.34 -17.32
N ARG A 236 -109.22 83.46 -18.03
CA ARG A 236 -108.04 83.78 -18.87
C ARG A 236 -106.73 83.87 -18.07
N GLY A 237 -106.78 84.43 -16.85
CA GLY A 237 -105.63 84.46 -15.94
C GLY A 237 -105.23 83.07 -15.41
N PHE A 238 -106.20 82.20 -15.12
CA PHE A 238 -105.96 80.82 -14.70
C PHE A 238 -105.37 79.96 -15.82
N ALA A 239 -105.78 80.18 -17.07
CA ALA A 239 -105.23 79.46 -18.23
C ALA A 239 -103.72 79.73 -18.43
N VAL A 240 -103.28 80.98 -18.19
CA VAL A 240 -101.85 81.35 -18.24
C VAL A 240 -101.08 80.64 -17.14
N VAL A 241 -101.57 80.66 -15.91
CA VAL A 241 -100.93 79.95 -14.78
C VAL A 241 -100.87 78.45 -15.03
N ALA A 242 -101.95 77.84 -15.54
CA ALA A 242 -101.98 76.42 -15.88
C ALA A 242 -100.95 76.04 -16.97
N THR A 243 -100.77 76.91 -17.97
CA THR A 243 -99.75 76.72 -19.03
C THR A 243 -98.33 76.83 -18.47
N GLU A 244 -98.09 77.77 -17.56
CA GLU A 244 -96.79 77.95 -16.90
C GLU A 244 -96.45 76.76 -16.00
N VAL A 245 -97.42 76.26 -15.21
CA VAL A 245 -97.27 75.06 -14.38
C VAL A 245 -97.01 73.82 -15.25
N ARG A 246 -97.68 73.69 -16.39
CA ARG A 246 -97.44 72.61 -17.36
C ARG A 246 -96.02 72.66 -17.93
N THR A 247 -95.55 73.86 -18.28
CA THR A 247 -94.19 74.08 -18.79
C THR A 247 -93.15 73.74 -17.73
N LEU A 248 -93.38 74.17 -16.48
CA LEU A 248 -92.51 73.83 -15.34
C LEU A 248 -92.48 72.31 -15.10
N ALA A 249 -93.63 71.63 -15.14
CA ALA A 249 -93.71 70.18 -15.00
C ALA A 249 -92.92 69.45 -16.11
N GLY A 250 -93.03 69.91 -17.36
CA GLY A 250 -92.24 69.38 -18.48
C GLY A 250 -90.73 69.58 -18.30
N ARG A 251 -90.30 70.76 -17.82
CA ARG A 251 -88.90 71.03 -17.47
C ARG A 251 -88.40 70.13 -16.34
N THR A 252 -89.21 69.90 -15.31
CA THR A 252 -88.88 69.01 -14.20
C THR A 252 -88.72 67.55 -14.66
N ALA A 253 -89.60 67.06 -15.54
CA ALA A 253 -89.49 65.72 -16.10
C ALA A 253 -88.21 65.55 -16.94
N SER A 254 -87.87 66.53 -17.78
CA SER A 254 -86.63 66.52 -18.57
C SER A 254 -85.39 66.52 -17.68
N ALA A 255 -85.36 67.36 -16.64
CA ALA A 255 -84.25 67.40 -15.68
C ALA A 255 -84.14 66.09 -14.88
N ALA A 256 -85.28 65.50 -14.47
CA ALA A 256 -85.29 64.20 -13.80
C ALA A 256 -84.72 63.09 -14.70
N ALA A 257 -85.05 63.10 -16.00
CA ALA A 257 -84.50 62.15 -16.96
C ALA A 257 -82.98 62.28 -17.13
N GLU A 258 -82.45 63.50 -17.25
CA GLU A 258 -81.00 63.77 -17.27
C GLU A 258 -80.29 63.26 -16.02
N VAL A 259 -80.83 63.57 -14.83
CA VAL A 259 -80.24 63.09 -13.56
C VAL A 259 -80.29 61.58 -13.46
N ARG A 260 -81.37 60.93 -13.91
CA ARG A 260 -81.48 59.46 -13.96
C ARG A 260 -80.39 58.85 -14.84
N GLN A 261 -80.13 59.46 -15.99
CA GLN A 261 -79.10 59.00 -16.92
C GLN A 261 -77.69 59.14 -16.33
N LEU A 262 -77.40 60.24 -15.64
CA LEU A 262 -76.14 60.44 -14.91
C LEU A 262 -75.96 59.40 -13.79
N ILE A 263 -77.01 59.12 -13.01
CA ILE A 263 -76.95 58.09 -11.96
C ILE A 263 -76.68 56.70 -12.55
N GLN A 264 -77.32 56.36 -13.69
CA GLN A 264 -77.06 55.09 -14.38
C GLN A 264 -75.61 55.00 -14.89
N ALA A 265 -75.09 56.08 -15.46
CA ALA A 265 -73.69 56.13 -15.90
C ALA A 265 -72.72 55.92 -14.71
N SER A 266 -72.92 56.65 -13.60
CA SER A 266 -72.11 56.49 -12.39
C SER A 266 -72.22 55.09 -11.78
N ALA A 267 -73.41 54.46 -11.80
CA ALA A 267 -73.57 53.08 -11.35
C ALA A 267 -72.78 52.09 -12.22
N GLY A 268 -72.73 52.32 -13.54
CA GLY A 268 -71.90 51.55 -14.46
C GLY A 268 -70.40 51.67 -14.16
N GLU A 269 -69.91 52.89 -13.95
CA GLU A 269 -68.51 53.15 -13.56
C GLU A 269 -68.15 52.51 -12.22
N VAL A 270 -69.05 52.61 -11.23
CA VAL A 270 -68.91 51.95 -9.93
C VAL A 270 -68.81 50.43 -10.08
N GLY A 271 -69.67 49.81 -10.90
CA GLY A 271 -69.62 48.38 -11.19
C GLY A 271 -68.28 47.93 -11.80
N ALA A 272 -67.76 48.69 -12.78
CA ALA A 272 -66.43 48.44 -13.35
C ALA A 272 -65.32 48.59 -12.29
N GLY A 273 -65.43 49.59 -11.41
CA GLY A 273 -64.51 49.78 -10.28
C GLY A 273 -64.49 48.60 -9.30
N VAL A 274 -65.67 48.06 -8.95
CA VAL A 274 -65.77 46.86 -8.09
C VAL A 274 -65.05 45.68 -8.74
N GLN A 275 -65.23 45.47 -10.04
CA GLN A 275 -64.60 44.35 -10.75
C GLN A 275 -63.07 44.47 -10.74
N CYS A 276 -62.54 45.66 -11.02
CA CYS A 276 -61.09 45.94 -10.96
C CYS A 276 -60.52 45.70 -9.55
N ILE A 277 -61.24 46.14 -8.50
CA ILE A 277 -60.82 45.92 -7.11
C ILE A 277 -60.82 44.43 -6.75
N ARG A 278 -61.78 43.64 -7.23
CA ARG A 278 -61.78 42.17 -7.02
C ARG A 278 -60.61 41.48 -7.73
N GLU A 279 -60.23 41.93 -8.92
CA GLU A 279 -59.04 41.39 -9.61
C GLU A 279 -57.76 41.69 -8.80
N VAL A 280 -57.65 42.89 -8.22
CA VAL A 280 -56.55 43.24 -7.32
C VAL A 280 -56.55 42.38 -6.05
N ASP A 281 -57.72 42.11 -5.46
CA ASP A 281 -57.86 41.22 -4.30
C ASP A 281 -57.32 39.81 -4.61
N GLN A 282 -57.72 39.25 -5.75
CA GLN A 282 -57.25 37.95 -6.20
C GLN A 282 -55.72 37.92 -6.42
N LEU A 283 -55.17 38.93 -7.10
CA LEU A 283 -53.73 39.06 -7.34
C LEU A 283 -52.92 39.14 -6.03
N LEU A 284 -53.41 39.88 -5.04
CA LEU A 284 -52.77 39.96 -3.73
C LEU A 284 -52.87 38.63 -2.96
N GLY A 285 -53.98 37.91 -3.08
CA GLY A 285 -54.13 36.57 -2.53
C GLY A 285 -53.16 35.55 -3.14
N GLU A 286 -53.02 35.56 -4.48
CA GLU A 286 -52.05 34.74 -5.20
C GLU A 286 -50.61 35.10 -4.81
N MET A 287 -50.29 36.39 -4.68
CA MET A 287 -48.98 36.86 -4.22
C MET A 287 -48.66 36.38 -2.80
N ALA A 288 -49.61 36.50 -1.87
CA ALA A 288 -49.43 36.03 -0.49
C ALA A 288 -49.18 34.51 -0.43
N SER A 289 -49.89 33.74 -1.26
CA SER A 289 -49.68 32.30 -1.41
C SER A 289 -48.28 31.97 -1.98
N GLY A 290 -47.85 32.67 -3.03
CA GLY A 290 -46.52 32.50 -3.62
C GLY A 290 -45.37 32.81 -2.65
N VAL A 291 -45.49 33.91 -1.90
CA VAL A 291 -44.52 34.29 -0.86
C VAL A 291 -44.44 33.24 0.25
N ARG A 292 -45.57 32.63 0.62
CA ARG A 292 -45.60 31.53 1.60
C ARG A 292 -44.82 30.31 1.10
N GLN A 293 -44.97 29.94 -0.17
CA GLN A 293 -44.16 28.86 -0.77
C GLN A 293 -42.66 29.20 -0.77
N VAL A 294 -42.28 30.44 -1.10
CA VAL A 294 -40.89 30.88 -1.05
C VAL A 294 -40.33 30.76 0.38
N ALA A 295 -41.06 31.21 1.39
CA ALA A 295 -40.65 31.08 2.79
C ALA A 295 -40.46 29.61 3.21
N ASP A 296 -41.34 28.71 2.79
CA ASP A 296 -41.21 27.28 3.09
C ASP A 296 -39.96 26.67 2.42
N ARG A 297 -39.66 27.05 1.17
CA ARG A 297 -38.43 26.63 0.48
C ARG A 297 -37.16 27.17 1.14
N VAL A 298 -37.19 28.43 1.58
CA VAL A 298 -36.05 29.03 2.30
C VAL A 298 -35.82 28.33 3.63
N ARG A 299 -36.89 27.93 4.33
CA ARG A 299 -36.80 27.13 5.56
C ARG A 299 -36.18 25.75 5.28
N GLU A 300 -36.57 25.09 4.20
CA GLU A 300 -35.96 23.84 3.74
C GLU A 300 -34.46 24.01 3.47
N VAL A 301 -34.06 25.09 2.77
CA VAL A 301 -32.65 25.44 2.53
C VAL A 301 -31.90 25.62 3.84
N ALA A 302 -32.41 26.44 4.78
CA ALA A 302 -31.76 26.66 6.08
C ALA A 302 -31.54 25.34 6.85
N THR A 303 -32.55 24.45 6.83
CA THR A 303 -32.46 23.13 7.48
C THR A 303 -31.43 22.23 6.79
N SER A 304 -31.35 22.27 5.46
CA SER A 304 -30.33 21.55 4.70
C SER A 304 -28.92 22.09 4.95
N THR A 305 -28.76 23.40 5.00
CA THR A 305 -27.49 24.07 5.28
C THR A 305 -26.99 23.75 6.68
N ALA A 306 -27.88 23.68 7.68
CA ALA A 306 -27.51 23.24 9.03
C ALA A 306 -26.96 21.80 9.06
N ARG A 307 -27.59 20.88 8.30
CA ARG A 307 -27.07 19.51 8.14
C ARG A 307 -25.72 19.49 7.43
N GLN A 308 -25.56 20.27 6.37
CA GLN A 308 -24.28 20.39 5.66
C GLN A 308 -23.18 20.91 6.58
N SER A 309 -23.45 21.92 7.41
CA SER A 309 -22.48 22.45 8.38
C SER A 309 -21.97 21.37 9.33
N HIS A 310 -22.89 20.53 9.85
CA HIS A 310 -22.51 19.39 10.68
C HIS A 310 -21.61 18.40 9.93
N SER A 311 -21.98 17.99 8.72
CA SER A 311 -21.18 17.06 7.90
C SER A 311 -19.82 17.63 7.51
N VAL A 312 -19.73 18.94 7.22
CA VAL A 312 -18.45 19.61 6.97
C VAL A 312 -17.56 19.59 8.23
N GLY A 313 -18.16 19.74 9.41
CA GLY A 313 -17.44 19.56 10.69
C GLY A 313 -16.87 18.16 10.87
N GLU A 314 -17.63 17.11 10.54
CA GLU A 314 -17.14 15.72 10.58
C GLU A 314 -16.00 15.48 9.58
N ILE A 315 -16.12 16.04 8.37
CA ILE A 315 -15.04 15.98 7.36
C ILE A 315 -13.79 16.69 7.87
N ALA A 316 -13.90 17.87 8.47
CA ALA A 316 -12.78 18.60 9.03
C ALA A 316 -12.06 17.79 10.13
N GLN A 317 -12.82 17.13 11.00
CA GLN A 317 -12.26 16.26 12.03
C GLN A 317 -11.55 15.03 11.41
N ALA A 318 -12.13 14.42 10.38
CA ALA A 318 -11.51 13.30 9.68
C ALA A 318 -10.19 13.70 9.01
N VAL A 319 -10.15 14.87 8.35
CA VAL A 319 -8.93 15.43 7.75
C VAL A 319 -7.84 15.63 8.81
N GLY A 320 -8.19 16.19 9.98
CA GLY A 320 -7.25 16.32 11.10
C GLY A 320 -6.70 14.98 11.61
N GLY A 321 -7.52 13.91 11.58
CA GLY A 321 -7.06 12.55 11.88
C GLY A 321 -6.06 12.00 10.86
N ILE A 322 -6.27 12.27 9.56
CA ILE A 322 -5.33 11.87 8.51
C ILE A 322 -4.02 12.67 8.60
N GLU A 323 -4.08 13.94 8.99
CA GLU A 323 -2.90 14.76 9.24
C GLU A 323 -2.02 14.16 10.35
N GLN A 324 -2.62 13.74 11.48
CA GLN A 324 -1.88 13.03 12.54
C GLN A 324 -1.23 11.74 12.05
N LEU A 325 -1.92 10.95 11.22
CA LEU A 325 -1.34 9.73 10.63
C LEU A 325 -0.17 10.06 9.70
N THR A 326 -0.28 11.13 8.92
CA THR A 326 0.76 11.61 8.02
C THR A 326 2.01 12.02 8.81
N GLN A 327 1.83 12.76 9.91
CA GLN A 327 2.93 13.08 10.83
C GLN A 327 3.56 11.84 11.46
N ARG A 328 2.74 10.85 11.86
CA ARG A 328 3.23 9.59 12.42
C ARG A 328 4.01 8.76 11.38
N ASN A 329 3.62 8.82 10.11
CA ASN A 329 4.35 8.20 9.02
C ASN A 329 5.73 8.83 8.84
N MET A 330 5.87 10.16 8.96
CA MET A 330 7.18 10.82 8.92
C MET A 330 8.12 10.30 10.03
N ILE A 331 7.61 10.15 11.25
CA ILE A 331 8.37 9.57 12.37
C ILE A 331 8.72 8.09 12.08
N MET A 332 7.80 7.34 11.49
CA MET A 332 8.03 5.94 11.13
C MET A 332 9.11 5.81 10.05
N VAL A 333 9.11 6.69 9.06
CA VAL A 333 10.13 6.76 8.00
C VAL A 333 11.50 7.02 8.60
N ASP A 334 11.63 8.04 9.45
CA ASP A 334 12.90 8.38 10.10
C ASP A 334 13.46 7.21 10.92
N ASN A 335 12.61 6.59 11.75
CA ASN A 335 12.96 5.40 12.51
C ASN A 335 13.35 4.21 11.61
N SER A 336 12.67 4.03 10.48
CA SER A 336 12.94 2.94 9.54
C SER A 336 14.27 3.13 8.82
N VAL A 337 14.60 4.36 8.42
CA VAL A 337 15.90 4.70 7.84
C VAL A 337 17.02 4.46 8.85
N GLY A 338 16.84 4.89 10.11
CA GLY A 338 17.79 4.64 11.19
C GLY A 338 18.00 3.14 11.46
N ALA A 339 16.92 2.37 11.54
CA ALA A 339 16.98 0.92 11.74
C ALA A 339 17.65 0.19 10.56
N ALA A 340 17.37 0.62 9.32
CA ALA A 340 17.98 0.09 8.11
C ALA A 340 19.50 0.32 8.09
N GLU A 341 19.95 1.52 8.45
CA GLU A 341 21.37 1.85 8.53
C GLU A 341 22.08 1.05 9.65
N GLN A 342 21.44 0.93 10.81
CA GLN A 342 21.96 0.12 11.91
C GLN A 342 22.09 -1.36 11.51
N LEU A 343 21.13 -1.91 10.77
CA LEU A 343 21.17 -3.28 10.25
C LEU A 343 22.34 -3.45 9.25
N ARG A 344 22.51 -2.52 8.32
CA ARG A 344 23.65 -2.50 7.39
C ARG A 344 24.99 -2.44 8.11
N GLN A 345 25.12 -1.60 9.13
CA GLN A 345 26.35 -1.49 9.91
C GLN A 345 26.66 -2.77 10.69
N GLN A 346 25.65 -3.41 11.28
CA GLN A 346 25.82 -4.70 11.97
C GLN A 346 26.25 -5.81 11.00
N ALA A 347 25.63 -5.88 9.82
CA ALA A 347 26.02 -6.79 8.76
C ALA A 347 27.48 -6.56 8.31
N ALA A 348 27.88 -5.30 8.11
CA ALA A 348 29.25 -4.94 7.75
C ALA A 348 30.25 -5.36 8.85
N ASN A 349 29.91 -5.15 10.13
CA ASN A 349 30.76 -5.55 11.25
C ASN A 349 30.92 -7.07 11.33
N LEU A 350 29.83 -7.84 11.14
CA LEU A 350 29.87 -9.31 11.11
C LEU A 350 30.77 -9.80 9.97
N LYS A 351 30.63 -9.22 8.77
CA LYS A 351 31.47 -9.53 7.62
C LYS A 351 32.93 -9.23 7.94
N GLN A 352 33.24 -8.02 8.42
CA GLN A 352 34.60 -7.58 8.75
C GLN A 352 35.28 -8.51 9.77
N GLY A 353 34.54 -9.00 10.77
CA GLY A 353 35.07 -9.90 11.80
C GLY A 353 35.53 -11.26 11.28
N VAL A 354 35.04 -11.70 10.11
CA VAL A 354 35.36 -13.01 9.53
C VAL A 354 36.01 -12.94 8.14
N LEU A 355 36.29 -11.74 7.62
CA LEU A 355 36.86 -11.53 6.29
C LEU A 355 38.24 -12.16 6.10
N THR A 356 39.04 -12.29 7.16
CA THR A 356 40.38 -12.88 7.08
C THR A 356 40.35 -14.41 6.91
N MET A 357 39.19 -15.03 7.13
CA MET A 357 39.02 -16.49 7.04
C MET A 357 38.84 -16.93 5.59
N ARG A 358 39.77 -17.76 5.09
CA ARG A 358 39.69 -18.37 3.76
C ARG A 358 38.94 -19.70 3.85
N LEU A 359 37.85 -19.83 3.10
CA LEU A 359 36.88 -20.92 3.25
C LEU A 359 37.06 -22.05 2.22
N ARG A 360 36.61 -23.26 2.56
CA ARG A 360 36.61 -24.41 1.63
C ARG A 360 35.52 -24.34 0.58
N GLN A 361 34.42 -23.67 0.91
CA GLN A 361 33.27 -23.42 0.06
C GLN A 361 33.13 -21.93 -0.21
N GLY A 362 32.50 -21.59 -1.33
CA GLY A 362 32.04 -20.25 -1.62
C GLY A 362 30.93 -19.81 -0.67
N CYS A 363 30.79 -18.50 -0.55
CA CYS A 363 29.75 -17.87 0.25
C CYS A 363 29.04 -16.76 -0.54
N ALA A 364 28.01 -16.17 0.07
CA ALA A 364 27.12 -15.23 -0.60
C ALA A 364 27.85 -14.02 -1.21
N ASP A 365 28.73 -13.35 -0.47
CA ASP A 365 29.44 -12.19 -0.98
C ASP A 365 30.33 -12.51 -2.20
N GLU A 366 31.00 -13.67 -2.18
CA GLU A 366 31.77 -14.18 -3.33
C GLU A 366 30.85 -14.53 -4.52
N ALA A 367 29.69 -15.14 -4.25
CA ALA A 367 28.70 -15.45 -5.26
C ALA A 367 28.14 -14.19 -5.93
N ARG A 368 27.83 -13.15 -5.14
CA ARG A 368 27.37 -11.85 -5.63
C ARG A 368 28.44 -11.20 -6.51
N THR A 369 29.68 -11.10 -6.04
CA THR A 369 30.79 -10.53 -6.84
C THR A 369 31.03 -11.31 -8.13
N LEU A 370 30.92 -12.64 -8.11
CA LEU A 370 31.06 -13.46 -9.30
C LEU A 370 29.91 -13.23 -10.29
N CYS A 371 28.68 -13.06 -9.79
CA CYS A 371 27.49 -12.77 -10.60
C CYS A 371 27.59 -11.38 -11.26
N GLU A 372 28.01 -10.36 -10.51
CA GLU A 372 28.26 -9.00 -11.04
C GLU A 372 29.31 -9.01 -12.15
N ARG A 373 30.42 -9.75 -11.95
CA ARG A 373 31.45 -9.95 -12.97
C ARG A 373 30.92 -10.71 -14.19
N ALA A 374 30.04 -11.68 -14.00
CA ALA A 374 29.43 -12.46 -15.07
C ALA A 374 28.51 -11.60 -15.93
N VAL A 375 27.66 -10.78 -15.32
CA VAL A 375 26.81 -9.81 -16.03
C VAL A 375 27.66 -8.78 -16.77
N ALA A 376 28.75 -8.29 -16.16
CA ALA A 376 29.68 -7.39 -16.84
C ALA A 376 30.32 -8.05 -18.09
N ALA A 377 30.73 -9.30 -18.00
CA ALA A 377 31.27 -10.05 -19.15
C ALA A 377 30.21 -10.31 -20.24
N LEU A 378 28.96 -10.57 -19.85
CA LEU A 378 27.84 -10.70 -20.80
C LEU A 378 27.59 -9.38 -21.54
N ARG A 379 27.67 -8.24 -20.85
CA ARG A 379 27.55 -6.90 -21.46
C ARG A 379 28.70 -6.57 -22.40
N SER A 380 29.93 -6.98 -22.10
CA SER A 380 31.11 -6.65 -22.95
C SER A 380 31.28 -7.60 -24.13
N ASP A 381 31.11 -8.90 -23.92
CA ASP A 381 31.54 -9.93 -24.87
C ASP A 381 30.36 -10.49 -25.69
N GLY A 382 29.14 -10.30 -25.20
CA GLY A 382 27.91 -10.93 -25.68
C GLY A 382 27.75 -12.37 -25.21
N LEU A 383 26.52 -12.90 -25.25
CA LEU A 383 26.17 -14.22 -24.69
C LEU A 383 27.12 -15.34 -25.16
N SER A 384 27.33 -15.49 -26.47
CA SER A 384 28.10 -16.61 -27.02
C SER A 384 29.56 -16.67 -26.51
N ARG A 385 30.25 -15.53 -26.43
CA ARG A 385 31.65 -15.47 -25.96
C ARG A 385 31.73 -15.56 -24.43
N ALA A 386 30.79 -14.94 -23.73
CA ALA A 386 30.74 -15.02 -22.27
C ALA A 386 30.50 -16.46 -21.79
N VAL A 387 29.59 -17.21 -22.43
CA VAL A 387 29.33 -18.62 -22.09
C VAL A 387 30.56 -19.51 -22.28
N GLN A 388 31.36 -19.27 -23.34
CA GLN A 388 32.63 -20.00 -23.52
C GLN A 388 33.59 -19.75 -22.35
N ARG A 389 33.68 -18.51 -21.86
CA ARG A 389 34.49 -18.15 -20.69
C ARG A 389 33.92 -18.71 -19.38
N PHE A 390 32.61 -18.85 -19.26
CA PHE A 390 31.96 -19.45 -18.09
C PHE A 390 32.24 -20.94 -17.96
N HIS A 391 32.45 -21.64 -19.08
CA HIS A 391 32.79 -23.07 -19.11
C HIS A 391 34.31 -23.35 -19.00
N ASP A 392 35.16 -22.34 -19.18
CA ASP A 392 36.60 -22.47 -19.06
C ASP A 392 37.04 -22.39 -17.59
N GLN A 393 37.76 -23.42 -17.10
CA GLN A 393 38.35 -23.41 -15.76
C GLN A 393 39.36 -22.26 -15.57
N ALA A 394 40.07 -21.85 -16.63
CA ALA A 394 40.97 -20.70 -16.58
C ALA A 394 40.23 -19.36 -16.76
N GLY A 395 38.93 -19.39 -17.10
CA GLY A 395 38.12 -18.21 -17.39
C GLY A 395 37.77 -17.35 -16.17
N GLY A 396 38.03 -17.84 -14.95
CA GLY A 396 37.85 -17.10 -13.69
C GLY A 396 36.41 -16.94 -13.23
N PHE A 397 35.49 -17.76 -13.77
CA PHE A 397 34.06 -17.81 -13.45
C PHE A 397 33.61 -19.10 -12.73
N ILE A 398 34.59 -19.93 -12.36
CA ILE A 398 34.43 -21.12 -11.54
C ILE A 398 35.39 -20.98 -10.36
N ASP A 399 34.85 -20.96 -9.14
CA ASP A 399 35.62 -20.92 -7.89
C ASP A 399 35.01 -21.91 -6.88
N ARG A 400 35.73 -23.00 -6.59
CA ARG A 400 35.28 -24.08 -5.70
C ARG A 400 33.92 -24.63 -6.12
N ASP A 401 32.85 -24.29 -5.40
CA ASP A 401 31.46 -24.66 -5.66
C ASP A 401 30.62 -23.52 -6.26
N LEU A 402 31.20 -22.35 -6.49
CA LEU A 402 30.59 -21.21 -7.18
C LEU A 402 30.83 -21.30 -8.69
N PHE A 403 29.76 -21.16 -9.46
CA PHE A 403 29.82 -21.11 -10.91
C PHE A 403 28.61 -20.34 -11.45
N VAL A 404 28.78 -19.77 -12.64
CA VAL A 404 27.73 -18.98 -13.30
C VAL A 404 26.69 -19.89 -13.94
N ILE A 405 25.43 -19.57 -13.72
CA ILE A 405 24.28 -20.17 -14.40
C ILE A 405 23.52 -19.04 -15.09
N VAL A 406 23.12 -19.26 -16.33
CA VAL A 406 22.26 -18.32 -17.07
C VAL A 406 20.99 -19.06 -17.46
N LEU A 407 19.84 -18.48 -17.14
CA LEU A 407 18.52 -19.04 -17.39
C LEU A 407 17.71 -18.12 -18.29
N ASP A 408 16.96 -18.70 -19.23
CA ASP A 408 15.96 -17.97 -19.99
C ASP A 408 14.59 -17.97 -19.30
N ARG A 409 13.63 -17.22 -19.86
CA ARG A 409 12.28 -17.11 -19.31
C ARG A 409 11.47 -18.42 -19.34
N GLN A 410 11.91 -19.41 -20.11
CA GLN A 410 11.29 -20.73 -20.19
C GLN A 410 11.88 -21.71 -19.15
N GLY A 411 12.93 -21.30 -18.44
CA GLY A 411 13.63 -22.15 -17.46
C GLY A 411 14.67 -23.07 -18.10
N HIS A 412 15.13 -22.79 -19.32
CA HIS A 412 16.26 -23.48 -19.92
C HIS A 412 17.58 -22.82 -19.55
N PHE A 413 18.61 -23.63 -19.28
CA PHE A 413 19.96 -23.15 -19.03
C PHE A 413 20.58 -22.66 -20.33
N ARG A 414 20.85 -21.37 -20.47
CA ARG A 414 21.69 -20.84 -21.57
C ARG A 414 23.19 -21.01 -21.26
N ALA A 415 23.53 -21.14 -19.98
CA ALA A 415 24.88 -21.48 -19.52
C ALA A 415 24.82 -22.22 -18.19
N PHE A 416 25.71 -23.19 -18.00
CA PHE A 416 25.89 -23.86 -16.72
C PHE A 416 27.39 -24.11 -16.50
N GLY A 417 28.05 -23.21 -15.77
CA GLY A 417 29.51 -23.12 -15.66
C GLY A 417 30.20 -24.45 -15.32
N ALA A 418 29.65 -25.20 -14.35
CA ALA A 418 30.24 -26.46 -13.89
C ALA A 418 30.00 -27.67 -14.81
N ASP A 419 29.08 -27.59 -15.77
CA ASP A 419 28.69 -28.71 -16.64
C ASP A 419 28.14 -28.17 -17.98
N PRO A 420 29.01 -28.01 -18.99
CA PRO A 420 28.61 -27.52 -20.32
C PRO A 420 27.55 -28.38 -21.00
N SER A 421 27.40 -29.65 -20.62
CA SER A 421 26.40 -30.56 -21.21
C SER A 421 24.97 -30.20 -20.83
N LYS A 422 24.77 -29.31 -19.85
CA LYS A 422 23.46 -28.79 -19.43
C LYS A 422 23.01 -27.57 -20.20
N ALA A 423 23.85 -27.00 -21.08
CA ALA A 423 23.43 -25.93 -21.95
C ALA A 423 22.23 -26.35 -22.83
N ASP A 424 21.28 -25.43 -22.97
CA ASP A 424 20.00 -25.52 -23.65
C ASP A 424 19.05 -26.63 -23.14
N LYS A 425 19.26 -27.11 -21.90
CA LYS A 425 18.38 -28.08 -21.23
C LYS A 425 17.52 -27.41 -20.14
N PRO A 426 16.32 -27.94 -19.84
CA PRO A 426 15.50 -27.44 -18.74
C PRO A 426 16.14 -27.66 -17.37
N ALA A 427 15.83 -26.75 -16.44
CA ALA A 427 16.20 -26.90 -15.04
C ALA A 427 15.61 -28.18 -14.43
N VAL A 428 16.46 -28.95 -13.74
CA VAL A 428 16.06 -30.18 -13.03
C VAL A 428 16.48 -30.07 -11.57
N LEU A 429 15.50 -30.13 -10.66
CA LEU A 429 15.69 -30.02 -9.21
C LEU A 429 15.36 -31.36 -8.50
N PRO A 430 15.73 -31.51 -7.22
CA PRO A 430 15.43 -32.71 -6.45
C PRO A 430 13.91 -32.96 -6.26
N PRO A 431 13.50 -34.20 -5.96
CA PRO A 431 12.10 -34.53 -5.68
C PRO A 431 11.53 -33.67 -4.55
N GLY A 432 10.29 -33.20 -4.72
CA GLY A 432 9.62 -32.32 -3.76
C GLY A 432 9.90 -30.83 -3.90
N VAL A 433 10.70 -30.42 -4.91
CA VAL A 433 10.90 -29.01 -5.27
C VAL A 433 10.12 -28.68 -6.54
N ASP A 434 9.29 -27.64 -6.50
CA ASP A 434 8.59 -27.15 -7.68
C ASP A 434 9.54 -26.32 -8.56
N VAL A 435 9.93 -26.90 -9.69
CA VAL A 435 10.83 -26.27 -10.66
C VAL A 435 10.24 -25.00 -11.25
N GLN A 436 8.93 -24.99 -11.57
CA GLN A 436 8.31 -23.80 -12.16
C GLN A 436 8.26 -22.66 -11.15
N ALA A 437 7.93 -22.94 -9.89
CA ALA A 437 7.93 -21.92 -8.84
C ALA A 437 9.33 -21.29 -8.68
N VAL A 438 10.40 -22.09 -8.66
CA VAL A 438 11.78 -21.58 -8.53
C VAL A 438 12.19 -20.73 -9.75
N VAL A 439 11.84 -21.16 -10.96
CA VAL A 439 12.10 -20.38 -12.19
C VAL A 439 11.32 -19.06 -12.16
N GLN A 440 10.04 -19.08 -11.80
CA GLN A 440 9.24 -17.85 -11.70
C GLN A 440 9.79 -16.88 -10.65
N GLN A 441 10.19 -17.38 -9.48
CA GLN A 441 10.82 -16.56 -8.45
C GLN A 441 12.15 -15.96 -8.94
N THR A 442 12.97 -16.75 -9.64
CA THR A 442 14.23 -16.27 -10.24
C THR A 442 13.97 -15.09 -11.18
N LEU A 443 13.01 -15.25 -12.11
CA LEU A 443 12.68 -14.21 -13.08
C LEU A 443 12.08 -12.97 -12.40
N ALA A 444 11.22 -13.15 -11.40
CA ALA A 444 10.66 -12.04 -10.62
C ALA A 444 11.74 -11.25 -9.87
N ILE A 445 12.77 -11.92 -9.34
CA ILE A 445 13.92 -11.26 -8.72
C ILE A 445 14.74 -10.49 -9.77
N ALA A 446 14.97 -11.08 -10.94
CA ALA A 446 15.66 -10.40 -12.04
C ALA A 446 14.89 -9.15 -12.51
N ASP A 447 13.57 -9.25 -12.68
CA ASP A 447 12.69 -8.14 -13.09
C ASP A 447 12.65 -7.00 -12.04
N GLN A 448 12.92 -7.30 -10.77
CA GLN A 448 13.05 -6.32 -9.69
C GLN A 448 14.45 -5.67 -9.62
N GLY A 449 15.36 -5.99 -10.53
CA GLY A 449 16.72 -5.45 -10.57
C GLY A 449 17.78 -6.34 -9.90
N GLY A 450 17.42 -7.53 -9.44
CA GLY A 450 18.30 -8.52 -8.83
C GLY A 450 18.08 -8.73 -7.32
N GLY A 451 18.65 -9.80 -6.78
CA GLY A 451 18.45 -10.18 -5.38
C GLY A 451 18.81 -11.64 -5.06
N TRP A 452 18.50 -12.07 -3.84
CA TRP A 452 18.80 -13.41 -3.34
C TRP A 452 17.63 -14.38 -3.56
N LEU A 453 17.95 -15.59 -4.02
CA LEU A 453 17.05 -16.73 -4.15
C LEU A 453 17.55 -17.89 -3.28
N GLU A 454 16.70 -18.40 -2.41
CA GLU A 454 16.95 -19.65 -1.68
C GLU A 454 16.17 -20.79 -2.31
N PHE A 455 16.84 -21.90 -2.59
CA PHE A 455 16.23 -23.07 -3.21
C PHE A 455 17.04 -24.33 -2.93
N ARG A 456 16.40 -25.49 -3.09
CA ARG A 456 17.08 -26.78 -2.97
C ARG A 456 17.48 -27.31 -4.34
N SER A 457 18.73 -27.77 -4.45
CA SER A 457 19.32 -28.24 -5.71
C SER A 457 20.14 -29.51 -5.51
N TRP A 458 20.58 -30.13 -6.61
CA TRP A 458 21.47 -31.27 -6.57
C TRP A 458 22.92 -30.83 -6.35
N HIS A 459 23.62 -31.49 -5.44
CA HIS A 459 25.07 -31.34 -5.32
C HIS A 459 25.75 -31.90 -6.59
N PRO A 460 26.66 -31.15 -7.24
CA PRO A 460 27.19 -31.50 -8.57
C PRO A 460 27.98 -32.82 -8.59
N VAL A 461 28.63 -33.18 -7.48
CA VAL A 461 29.45 -34.40 -7.37
C VAL A 461 28.68 -35.56 -6.71
N THR A 462 28.25 -35.39 -5.46
CA THR A 462 27.57 -36.44 -4.67
C THR A 462 26.13 -36.73 -5.09
N ARG A 463 25.48 -35.86 -5.89
CA ARG A 463 24.07 -35.97 -6.31
C ARG A 463 23.09 -36.11 -5.15
N THR A 464 23.41 -35.53 -4.00
CA THR A 464 22.50 -35.41 -2.86
C THR A 464 21.77 -34.06 -2.90
N PRO A 465 20.56 -33.94 -2.33
CA PRO A 465 19.88 -32.65 -2.21
C PRO A 465 20.61 -31.72 -1.23
N VAL A 466 20.88 -30.48 -1.65
CA VAL A 466 21.51 -29.43 -0.82
C VAL A 466 20.71 -28.14 -0.90
N ASP A 467 20.67 -27.41 0.22
CA ASP A 467 20.09 -26.08 0.23
C ASP A 467 21.14 -25.10 -0.31
N LYS A 468 20.71 -24.27 -1.27
CA LYS A 468 21.55 -23.30 -1.96
C LYS A 468 20.96 -21.91 -1.85
N MET A 469 21.85 -20.94 -1.93
CA MET A 469 21.49 -19.54 -2.05
C MET A 469 22.17 -18.96 -3.28
N ALA A 470 21.40 -18.35 -4.17
CA ALA A 470 21.91 -17.75 -5.38
C ALA A 470 21.63 -16.26 -5.46
N PHE A 471 22.63 -15.49 -5.87
CA PHE A 471 22.42 -14.10 -6.25
C PHE A 471 22.01 -14.06 -7.70
N VAL A 472 20.87 -13.44 -7.98
CA VAL A 472 20.28 -13.33 -9.31
C VAL A 472 20.38 -11.90 -9.78
N MET A 473 20.77 -11.70 -11.04
CA MET A 473 20.80 -10.41 -11.70
C MET A 473 20.15 -10.50 -13.09
N PRO A 474 19.48 -9.43 -13.55
CA PRO A 474 18.96 -9.37 -14.91
C PRO A 474 20.07 -9.09 -15.94
N TRP A 475 19.97 -9.73 -17.09
CA TRP A 475 20.69 -9.37 -18.31
C TRP A 475 19.79 -9.61 -19.52
N GLU A 476 19.32 -8.53 -20.17
CA GLU A 476 18.30 -8.59 -21.23
C GLU A 476 17.06 -9.39 -20.76
N ASP A 477 16.67 -10.43 -21.49
CA ASP A 477 15.57 -11.34 -21.13
C ASP A 477 16.03 -12.57 -20.31
N LEU A 478 17.29 -12.60 -19.86
CA LEU A 478 17.88 -13.71 -19.13
C LEU A 478 18.10 -13.35 -17.65
N ALA A 479 18.03 -14.39 -16.80
CA ALA A 479 18.46 -14.32 -15.42
C ALA A 479 19.84 -14.95 -15.27
N VAL A 480 20.80 -14.17 -14.78
CA VAL A 480 22.16 -14.63 -14.46
C VAL A 480 22.19 -14.90 -12.96
N MET A 481 22.68 -16.08 -12.55
CA MET A 481 22.78 -16.42 -11.15
C MET A 481 24.09 -17.14 -10.81
N VAL A 482 24.55 -16.95 -9.58
CA VAL A 482 25.65 -17.72 -8.99
C VAL A 482 25.17 -18.24 -7.64
N SER A 483 25.29 -19.55 -7.41
CA SER A 483 24.82 -20.20 -6.20
C SER A 483 25.97 -20.62 -5.28
N ALA A 484 25.85 -20.36 -3.98
CA ALA A 484 26.67 -20.94 -2.91
C ALA A 484 25.89 -22.03 -2.17
N ASN A 485 26.58 -23.06 -1.67
CA ASN A 485 25.95 -24.11 -0.85
C ASN A 485 25.78 -23.64 0.61
N ARG A 486 24.58 -23.82 1.18
CA ARG A 486 24.30 -23.56 2.61
C ARG A 486 24.46 -24.80 3.50
N SER A 487 24.36 -26.00 2.92
CA SER A 487 24.52 -27.27 3.62
C SER A 487 25.43 -28.23 2.84
N ASP A 488 26.19 -29.06 3.57
CA ASP A 488 26.95 -30.16 2.95
C ASP A 488 25.96 -31.20 2.44
N GLY A 489 26.10 -31.56 1.18
CA GLY A 489 25.37 -32.67 0.59
C GLY A 489 25.99 -34.00 0.99
N GLY A 490 25.97 -34.34 2.28
CA GLY A 490 26.30 -35.66 2.83
C GLY A 490 27.71 -36.16 2.58
#